data_AF-A0A9W9JBK6-F1
#
_entry.id   AF-A0A9W9JBK6-F1
#
_cell.length_a   1.000
_cell.length_b   1.000
_cell.length_c   1.000
_cell.angle_alpha   90.00
_cell.angle_beta   90.00
_cell.angle_gamma   90.00
#
_symmetry.space_group_name_H-M   'P 1'
#
loop_
_entity.id
_entity.type
_entity.pdbx_description
1 polymer ?
#
loop_
_entity_poly.entity_id
_entity_poly.type
_entity_poly.pdbx_seq_one_letter_code
_entity_poly.pdbx_strand_id
1 'polypeptide(L)'
;MATIPELPTFDLSPSTLRDIATDLVQVRQAVNDLVNHVSPQNATFENTLRPLADIDNELKRRVQYLALFQAVSPSLEMRNASSAAVNMVDKAYLGIFQTPSLFALVNAVYRNYVGTKSDDQKLLSMIHSMLWKMGLSLKGISGTDSFGSQIVSFSYELHLWRILVLTLAMYRKTPTS
;
A
#
# COMPACT_ATOMS: atom_id res chain seq x y z
N MET A 1 5.93 -21.45 -23.96
CA MET A 1 4.69 -22.03 -23.40
C MET A 1 4.29 -21.14 -22.23
N ALA A 2 3.10 -20.54 -22.26
CA ALA A 2 2.64 -19.68 -21.17
C ALA A 2 2.22 -20.56 -19.99
N THR A 3 2.85 -20.37 -18.83
CA THR A 3 2.49 -21.07 -17.59
C THR A 3 1.08 -20.64 -17.17
N ILE A 4 0.18 -21.59 -17.00
CA ILE A 4 -1.17 -21.31 -16.47
C ILE A 4 -1.00 -20.84 -15.03
N PRO A 5 -1.50 -19.65 -14.65
CA PRO A 5 -1.39 -19.18 -13.28
C PRO A 5 -2.21 -20.10 -12.35
N GLU A 6 -1.60 -20.50 -11.25
CA GLU A 6 -2.22 -21.36 -10.25
C GLU A 6 -3.44 -20.66 -9.62
N LEU A 7 -4.53 -21.40 -9.42
CA LEU A 7 -5.75 -20.85 -8.85
C LEU A 7 -5.54 -20.50 -7.37
N PRO A 8 -6.10 -19.39 -6.87
CA PRO A 8 -6.01 -19.07 -5.45
C PRO A 8 -6.79 -20.09 -4.62
N THR A 9 -6.14 -20.69 -3.63
CA THR A 9 -6.79 -21.52 -2.60
C THR A 9 -7.43 -20.62 -1.55
N PHE A 10 -8.55 -21.02 -0.94
CA PHE A 10 -9.19 -20.24 0.15
C PHE A 10 -9.27 -21.00 1.48
N ASP A 11 -8.69 -22.21 1.53
CA ASP A 11 -8.67 -23.09 2.69
C ASP A 11 -7.53 -22.72 3.64
N LEU A 12 -7.59 -21.51 4.17
CA LEU A 12 -6.59 -21.00 5.12
C LEU A 12 -7.03 -21.18 6.56
N SER A 13 -6.04 -21.27 7.46
CA SER A 13 -6.25 -21.16 8.89
C SER A 13 -6.04 -19.71 9.37
N PRO A 14 -6.60 -19.32 10.54
CA PRO A 14 -6.31 -18.04 11.17
C PRO A 14 -4.81 -17.77 11.37
N SER A 15 -4.01 -18.80 11.69
CA SER A 15 -2.55 -18.67 11.82
C SER A 15 -1.88 -18.33 10.49
N THR A 16 -2.35 -18.93 9.39
CA THR A 16 -1.79 -18.67 8.06
C THR A 16 -1.97 -17.21 7.64
N LEU A 17 -3.11 -16.58 8.00
CA LEU A 17 -3.31 -15.14 7.74
C LEU A 17 -2.30 -14.27 8.48
N ARG A 18 -1.93 -14.66 9.71
CA ARG A 18 -0.90 -13.99 10.49
C ARG A 18 0.49 -14.16 9.88
N ASP A 19 0.79 -15.35 9.37
CA ASP A 19 2.08 -15.62 8.74
C ASP A 19 2.24 -14.80 7.46
N ILE A 20 1.20 -14.75 6.62
CA ILE A 20 1.15 -13.90 5.42
C ILE A 20 1.34 -12.41 5.79
N ALA A 21 0.66 -11.93 6.84
CA ALA A 21 0.84 -10.55 7.30
C ALA A 21 2.26 -10.27 7.82
N THR A 22 2.86 -11.23 8.52
CA THR A 22 4.22 -11.11 9.05
C THR A 22 5.25 -11.02 7.94
N ASP A 23 5.10 -11.83 6.89
CA ASP A 23 5.92 -11.72 5.68
C ASP A 23 5.71 -10.38 4.97
N LEU A 24 4.46 -9.94 4.82
CA LEU A 24 4.13 -8.65 4.21
C LEU A 24 4.74 -7.46 4.94
N VAL A 25 4.90 -7.50 6.27
CA VAL A 25 5.54 -6.41 7.01
C VAL A 25 7.03 -6.25 6.65
N GLN A 26 7.67 -7.29 6.10
CA GLN A 26 9.06 -7.21 5.61
C GLN A 26 9.22 -6.24 4.44
N VAL A 27 8.13 -5.79 3.83
CA VAL A 27 8.11 -4.70 2.84
C VAL A 27 8.84 -3.44 3.34
N ARG A 28 8.79 -3.16 4.65
CA ARG A 28 9.53 -2.04 5.24
C ARG A 28 11.03 -2.22 5.08
N GLN A 29 11.53 -3.44 5.19
CA GLN A 29 12.94 -3.72 4.98
C GLN A 29 13.34 -3.48 3.53
N ALA A 30 12.52 -3.91 2.55
CA ALA A 30 12.79 -3.64 1.14
C ALA A 30 12.86 -2.13 0.83
N VAL A 31 11.97 -1.33 1.45
CA VAL A 31 12.04 0.14 1.34
C VAL A 31 13.27 0.72 2.05
N ASN A 32 13.63 0.20 3.23
CA ASN A 32 14.84 0.61 3.94
C ASN A 32 16.10 0.33 3.10
N ASP A 33 16.15 -0.85 2.47
CA ASP A 33 17.25 -1.22 1.60
C ASP A 33 17.31 -0.29 0.38
N LEU A 34 16.16 0.02 -0.24
CA LEU A 34 16.09 0.98 -1.34
C LEU A 34 16.69 2.35 -0.94
N VAL A 35 16.28 2.91 0.21
CA VAL A 35 16.78 4.23 0.64
C VAL A 35 18.24 4.22 1.09
N ASN A 36 18.79 3.04 1.44
CA ASN A 36 20.19 2.88 1.80
C ASN A 36 21.11 2.74 0.57
N HIS A 37 20.60 2.19 -0.54
CA HIS A 37 21.40 1.93 -1.75
C HIS A 37 21.32 3.06 -2.79
N VAL A 38 20.26 3.86 -2.78
CA VAL A 38 20.06 4.95 -3.75
C VAL A 38 20.25 6.30 -3.07
N SER A 39 21.09 7.14 -3.67
CA SER A 39 21.23 8.54 -3.25
C SER A 39 20.28 9.44 -4.04
N PRO A 40 19.82 10.58 -3.47
CA PRO A 40 18.96 11.51 -4.19
C PRO A 40 19.57 12.03 -5.50
N GLN A 41 20.89 12.16 -5.58
CA GLN A 41 21.58 12.64 -6.78
C GLN A 41 21.51 11.64 -7.95
N ASN A 42 21.45 10.35 -7.64
CA ASN A 42 21.43 9.27 -8.62
C ASN A 42 20.05 8.62 -8.75
N ALA A 43 19.03 9.18 -8.10
CA ALA A 43 17.68 8.67 -8.12
C ALA A 43 17.07 8.85 -9.52
N THR A 44 16.56 7.77 -10.07
CA THR A 44 15.88 7.71 -11.38
C THR A 44 14.57 6.97 -11.25
N PHE A 45 13.74 7.03 -12.29
CA PHE A 45 12.50 6.25 -12.31
C PHE A 45 12.78 4.74 -12.15
N GLU A 46 13.77 4.20 -12.86
CA GLU A 46 14.07 2.76 -12.87
C GLU A 46 14.66 2.24 -11.56
N ASN A 47 15.50 3.02 -10.87
CA ASN A 47 16.13 2.56 -9.63
C ASN A 47 15.36 2.96 -8.35
N THR A 48 14.35 3.83 -8.46
CA THR A 48 13.59 4.34 -7.30
C THR A 48 12.09 4.05 -7.43
N LEU A 49 11.44 4.56 -8.48
CA LEU A 49 9.98 4.47 -8.63
C LEU A 49 9.53 3.07 -9.01
N ARG A 50 10.25 2.39 -9.91
CA ARG A 50 9.90 1.05 -10.34
C ARG A 50 9.99 0.02 -9.20
N PRO A 51 11.07 -0.06 -8.40
CA PRO A 51 11.10 -0.94 -7.22
C PRO A 51 9.99 -0.61 -6.21
N LEU A 52 9.71 0.67 -6.00
CA LEU A 52 8.63 1.09 -5.11
C LEU A 52 7.24 0.67 -5.62
N ALA A 53 7.02 0.73 -6.94
CA ALA A 53 5.79 0.26 -7.57
C ALA A 53 5.64 -1.25 -7.51
N ASP A 54 6.72 -2.01 -7.69
CA ASP A 54 6.74 -3.47 -7.55
C ASP A 54 6.38 -3.89 -6.12
N ILE A 55 6.96 -3.19 -5.13
CA ILE A 55 6.63 -3.32 -3.71
C ILE A 55 5.14 -3.05 -3.44
N ASP A 56 4.61 -1.93 -3.92
CA ASP A 56 3.20 -1.54 -3.74
C ASP A 56 2.24 -2.55 -4.38
N ASN A 57 2.55 -3.02 -5.58
CA ASN A 57 1.77 -4.02 -6.29
C ASN A 57 1.72 -5.36 -5.53
N GLU A 58 2.85 -5.82 -5.01
CA GLU A 58 2.90 -7.07 -4.26
C GLU A 58 2.11 -6.98 -2.95
N LEU A 59 2.24 -5.85 -2.24
CA LEU A 59 1.47 -5.61 -1.03
C LEU A 59 -0.03 -5.56 -1.31
N LYS A 60 -0.45 -4.79 -2.33
CA LYS A 60 -1.86 -4.67 -2.72
C LYS A 60 -2.48 -6.02 -3.08
N ARG A 61 -1.75 -6.86 -3.83
CA ARG A 61 -2.20 -8.20 -4.22
C ARG A 61 -2.52 -9.06 -2.99
N ARG A 62 -1.59 -9.13 -2.03
CA ARG A 62 -1.75 -10.02 -0.87
C ARG A 62 -2.67 -9.46 0.20
N VAL A 63 -2.69 -8.14 0.41
CA VAL A 63 -3.55 -7.53 1.44
C VAL A 63 -5.03 -7.58 1.06
N GLN A 64 -5.37 -7.57 -0.24
CA GLN A 64 -6.73 -7.80 -0.72
C GLN A 64 -7.20 -9.21 -0.38
N TYR A 65 -6.31 -10.19 -0.53
CA TYR A 65 -6.58 -11.58 -0.19
C TYR A 65 -6.78 -11.78 1.31
N LEU A 66 -6.00 -11.10 2.16
CA LEU A 66 -6.26 -11.06 3.61
C LEU A 66 -7.64 -10.44 3.92
N ALA A 67 -7.93 -9.27 3.36
CA ALA A 67 -9.15 -8.50 3.63
C ALA A 67 -10.44 -9.21 3.20
N LEU A 68 -10.37 -10.08 2.19
CA LEU A 68 -11.50 -10.88 1.74
C LEU A 68 -12.17 -11.63 2.90
N PHE A 69 -11.35 -12.26 3.76
CA PHE A 69 -11.84 -13.05 4.88
C PHE A 69 -12.57 -12.22 5.95
N GLN A 70 -12.38 -10.90 6.02
CA GLN A 70 -13.17 -10.02 6.91
C GLN A 70 -14.64 -9.98 6.47
N ALA A 71 -14.85 -9.91 5.15
CA ALA A 71 -16.17 -9.69 4.56
C ALA A 71 -16.95 -10.99 4.37
N VAL A 72 -16.28 -12.07 3.97
CA VAL A 72 -16.97 -13.27 3.46
C VAL A 72 -16.88 -14.50 4.35
N SER A 73 -15.99 -14.51 5.36
CA SER A 73 -15.83 -15.71 6.19
C SER A 73 -17.04 -15.93 7.10
N PRO A 74 -17.58 -17.16 7.18
CA PRO A 74 -18.62 -17.52 8.14
C PRO A 74 -18.07 -17.63 9.57
N SER A 75 -16.77 -17.88 9.75
CA SER A 75 -16.13 -17.99 11.06
C SER A 75 -15.77 -16.62 11.63
N LEU A 76 -16.26 -16.32 12.85
CA LEU A 76 -15.90 -15.11 13.58
C LEU A 76 -14.40 -15.04 13.88
N GLU A 77 -13.79 -16.16 14.27
CA GLU A 77 -12.35 -16.24 14.54
C GLU A 77 -11.54 -15.85 13.29
N MET A 78 -11.94 -16.36 12.13
CA MET A 78 -11.28 -16.04 10.86
C MET A 78 -11.43 -14.56 10.50
N ARG A 79 -12.62 -13.96 10.70
CA ARG A 79 -12.83 -12.52 10.48
C ARG A 79 -11.95 -11.66 11.39
N ASN A 80 -11.80 -12.07 12.66
CA ASN A 80 -10.96 -11.37 13.63
C ASN A 80 -9.47 -11.49 13.29
N ALA A 81 -9.00 -12.69 12.92
CA ALA A 81 -7.63 -12.92 12.50
C ALA A 81 -7.29 -12.13 11.23
N SER A 82 -8.19 -12.13 10.25
CA SER A 82 -8.08 -11.33 9.04
C SER A 82 -8.01 -9.82 9.35
N SER A 83 -8.85 -9.33 10.26
CA SER A 83 -8.80 -7.92 10.69
C SER A 83 -7.50 -7.55 11.39
N ALA A 84 -6.99 -8.42 12.25
CA ALA A 84 -5.70 -8.22 12.90
C ALA A 84 -4.55 -8.21 11.88
N ALA A 85 -4.57 -9.13 10.91
CA ALA A 85 -3.59 -9.24 9.84
C ALA A 85 -3.58 -7.98 8.95
N VAL A 86 -4.75 -7.52 8.50
CA VAL A 86 -4.88 -6.28 7.70
C VAL A 86 -4.36 -5.07 8.49
N ASN A 87 -4.75 -4.92 9.75
CA ASN A 87 -4.28 -3.83 10.60
C ASN A 87 -2.75 -3.82 10.78
N MET A 88 -2.14 -5.00 10.87
CA MET A 88 -0.68 -5.14 10.97
C MET A 88 0.01 -4.65 9.69
N VAL A 89 -0.50 -5.04 8.51
CA VAL A 89 0.03 -4.62 7.21
C VAL A 89 -0.20 -3.12 6.98
N ASP A 90 -1.40 -2.61 7.26
CA ASP A 90 -1.73 -1.20 7.07
C ASP A 90 -0.82 -0.29 7.92
N LYS A 91 -0.51 -0.66 9.17
CA LYS A 91 0.46 0.07 10.01
C LYS A 91 1.86 0.08 9.41
N ALA A 92 2.32 -1.05 8.88
CA ALA A 92 3.63 -1.14 8.26
C ALA A 92 3.71 -0.31 6.96
N TYR A 93 2.66 -0.37 6.15
CA TYR A 93 2.51 0.38 4.92
C TYR A 93 2.49 1.90 5.17
N LEU A 94 1.71 2.37 6.15
CA LEU A 94 1.72 3.79 6.54
C LEU A 94 3.12 4.26 6.98
N GLY A 95 3.87 3.42 7.69
CA GLY A 95 5.24 3.70 8.10
C GLY A 95 6.20 3.95 6.93
N ILE A 96 5.98 3.33 5.76
CA ILE A 96 6.77 3.58 4.55
C ILE A 96 6.62 5.03 4.09
N PHE A 97 5.38 5.51 3.98
CA PHE A 97 5.09 6.87 3.50
C PHE A 97 5.40 7.97 4.52
N GLN A 98 5.83 7.59 5.71
CA GLN A 98 6.38 8.47 6.74
C GLN A 98 7.92 8.49 6.75
N THR A 99 8.58 7.84 5.78
CA THR A 99 10.05 7.78 5.70
C THR A 99 10.61 9.00 4.94
N PRO A 100 11.30 9.95 5.59
CA PRO A 100 11.77 11.17 4.92
C PRO A 100 12.78 10.92 3.81
N SER A 101 13.64 9.91 3.99
CA SER A 101 14.64 9.51 2.99
C SER A 101 13.97 9.03 1.70
N LEU A 102 12.84 8.31 1.80
CA LEU A 102 12.06 7.88 0.65
C LEU A 102 11.49 9.08 -0.12
N PHE A 103 10.93 10.06 0.60
CA PHE A 103 10.46 11.29 -0.03
C PHE A 103 11.58 12.04 -0.73
N ALA A 104 12.77 12.13 -0.15
CA ALA A 104 13.91 12.79 -0.78
C ALA A 104 14.27 12.14 -2.14
N LEU A 105 14.26 10.80 -2.22
CA LEU A 105 14.49 10.08 -3.48
C LEU A 105 13.38 10.36 -4.50
N VAL A 106 12.12 10.17 -4.12
CA VAL A 106 10.98 10.37 -5.04
C VAL A 106 10.90 11.83 -5.51
N ASN A 107 11.17 12.79 -4.64
CA ASN A 107 11.21 14.21 -4.99
C ASN A 107 12.38 14.55 -5.93
N ALA A 108 13.54 13.91 -5.78
CA ALA A 108 14.64 14.08 -6.71
C ALA A 108 14.28 13.54 -8.10
N VAL A 109 13.65 12.36 -8.19
CA VAL A 109 13.12 11.83 -9.45
C VAL A 109 12.10 12.80 -10.03
N TYR A 110 11.11 13.24 -9.24
CA TYR A 110 10.07 14.17 -9.68
C TYR A 110 10.64 15.45 -10.32
N ARG A 111 11.68 16.04 -9.73
CA ARG A 111 12.31 17.28 -10.23
C ARG A 111 13.11 17.08 -11.51
N ASN A 112 13.69 15.89 -11.69
CA ASN A 112 14.62 15.60 -12.79
C ASN A 112 13.98 14.77 -13.92
N TYR A 113 12.72 14.36 -13.76
CA TYR A 113 12.07 13.44 -14.69
C TYR A 113 11.69 14.16 -15.99
N VAL A 114 12.42 13.85 -17.07
CA VAL A 114 12.14 14.29 -18.44
C VAL A 114 11.59 13.09 -19.22
N GLY A 115 10.44 12.55 -18.79
CA GLY A 115 9.80 11.42 -19.46
C GLY A 115 8.71 11.85 -20.44
N THR A 116 8.58 11.12 -21.55
CA THR A 116 7.56 11.35 -22.60
C THR A 116 6.35 10.41 -22.47
N LYS A 117 6.38 9.43 -21.57
CA LYS A 117 5.29 8.46 -21.33
C LYS A 117 4.33 8.99 -20.27
N SER A 118 3.04 9.06 -20.63
CA SER A 118 2.00 9.63 -19.77
C SER A 118 1.77 8.84 -18.49
N ASP A 119 1.90 7.51 -18.50
CA ASP A 119 1.57 6.68 -17.35
C ASP A 119 2.67 6.67 -16.27
N ASP A 120 3.95 6.66 -16.66
CA ASP A 120 5.07 6.80 -15.72
C ASP A 120 5.04 8.16 -15.02
N GLN A 121 4.72 9.22 -15.77
CA GLN A 121 4.56 10.57 -15.22
C GLN A 121 3.36 10.67 -14.26
N LYS A 122 2.23 10.02 -14.57
CA LYS A 122 1.07 9.93 -13.67
C LYS A 122 1.42 9.18 -12.39
N LEU A 123 2.09 8.04 -12.51
CA LEU A 123 2.52 7.24 -11.36
C LEU A 123 3.44 8.04 -10.44
N LEU A 124 4.46 8.68 -11.02
CA LEU A 124 5.40 9.55 -10.30
C LEU A 124 4.67 10.72 -9.60
N SER A 125 3.74 11.37 -10.30
CA SER A 125 2.94 12.46 -9.74
C SER A 125 2.03 11.98 -8.60
N MET A 126 1.42 10.81 -8.74
CA MET A 126 0.56 10.19 -7.73
C MET A 126 1.35 9.84 -6.47
N ILE A 127 2.48 9.13 -6.60
CA ILE A 127 3.32 8.73 -5.46
C ILE A 127 3.92 9.95 -4.77
N HIS A 128 4.44 10.92 -5.52
CA HIS A 128 4.96 12.18 -4.96
C HIS A 128 3.87 12.94 -4.19
N SER A 129 2.68 13.08 -4.77
CA SER A 129 1.54 13.72 -4.10
C SER A 129 1.11 12.99 -2.83
N MET A 130 1.13 11.66 -2.83
CA MET A 130 0.79 10.86 -1.66
C MET A 130 1.81 11.09 -0.52
N LEU A 131 3.11 10.99 -0.81
CA LEU A 131 4.17 11.26 0.17
C LEU A 131 4.13 12.71 0.69
N TRP A 132 3.84 13.67 -0.20
CA TRP A 132 3.67 15.07 0.15
C TRP A 132 2.50 15.29 1.13
N LYS A 133 1.32 14.74 0.80
CA LYS A 133 0.10 14.82 1.62
C LYS A 133 0.26 14.14 2.98
N MET A 134 1.13 13.13 3.10
CA MET A 134 1.45 12.48 4.36
C MET A 134 2.39 13.30 5.28
N GLY A 135 2.63 14.57 4.95
CA GLY A 135 3.26 15.53 5.86
C GLY A 135 4.79 15.55 5.83
N LEU A 136 5.41 14.84 4.88
CA LEU A 136 6.88 14.76 4.81
C LEU A 136 7.58 16.04 4.36
N SER A 137 6.85 17.02 3.80
CA SER A 137 7.38 18.37 3.55
C SER A 137 7.25 19.33 4.74
N LEU A 138 6.64 18.91 5.85
CA LEU A 138 6.23 19.82 6.93
C LEU A 138 7.11 19.76 8.17
N LYS A 139 8.33 19.24 8.03
CA LYS A 139 9.39 19.35 9.07
C LYS A 139 9.91 20.80 9.26
N GLY A 140 9.07 21.80 8.97
CA GLY A 140 9.33 23.22 9.15
C GLY A 140 8.13 24.05 9.64
N ILE A 141 6.95 23.48 9.93
CA ILE A 141 5.81 24.25 10.46
C ILE A 141 5.24 23.56 11.71
N SER A 142 5.44 24.22 12.84
CA SER A 142 4.89 23.90 14.16
C SER A 142 3.35 23.81 14.13
N GLY A 143 2.79 22.67 14.51
CA GLY A 143 1.34 22.47 14.66
C GLY A 143 0.98 20.98 14.70
N THR A 144 1.31 20.31 15.80
CA THR A 144 1.25 18.84 15.96
C THR A 144 -0.15 18.24 16.18
N ASP A 145 -1.20 19.04 16.10
CA ASP A 145 -2.56 18.71 16.54
C ASP A 145 -3.58 18.53 15.39
N SER A 146 -3.43 19.19 14.24
CA SER A 146 -4.31 18.97 13.08
C SER A 146 -3.90 17.79 12.18
N PHE A 147 -2.63 17.35 12.26
CA PHE A 147 -2.05 16.27 11.45
C PHE A 147 -2.60 14.88 11.77
N GLY A 148 -2.85 14.60 13.05
CA GLY A 148 -3.44 13.32 13.45
C GLY A 148 -4.79 13.09 12.77
N SER A 149 -5.60 14.14 12.64
CA SER A 149 -6.92 14.07 12.00
C SER A 149 -6.86 13.84 10.48
N GLN A 150 -5.90 14.45 9.78
CA GLN A 150 -5.72 14.23 8.32
C GLN A 150 -5.18 12.83 7.99
N ILE A 151 -4.24 12.31 8.80
CA ILE A 151 -3.69 10.94 8.62
C ILE A 151 -4.78 9.90 8.87
N VAL A 152 -5.58 10.10 9.91
CA VAL A 152 -6.73 9.25 10.24
C VAL A 152 -7.77 9.31 9.11
N SER A 153 -8.07 10.50 8.56
CA SER A 153 -8.99 10.68 7.43
C SER A 153 -8.50 9.99 6.14
N PHE A 154 -7.21 10.06 5.80
CA PHE A 154 -6.67 9.40 4.60
C PHE A 154 -6.55 7.87 4.76
N SER A 155 -6.26 7.39 5.97
CA SER A 155 -6.36 5.97 6.32
C SER A 155 -7.79 5.47 6.19
N TYR A 156 -8.78 6.27 6.60
CA TYR A 156 -10.20 5.97 6.40
C TYR A 156 -10.58 6.02 4.92
N GLU A 157 -10.11 6.98 4.11
CA GLU A 157 -10.33 7.01 2.66
C GLU A 157 -9.78 5.75 1.96
N LEU A 158 -8.58 5.27 2.34
CA LEU A 158 -8.02 4.02 1.82
C LEU A 158 -8.86 2.79 2.24
N HIS A 159 -9.37 2.79 3.46
CA HIS A 159 -10.22 1.73 4.00
C HIS A 159 -11.63 1.77 3.38
N LEU A 160 -12.18 2.96 3.16
CA LEU A 160 -13.51 3.21 2.58
C LEU A 160 -13.52 2.93 1.07
N TRP A 161 -12.46 3.26 0.32
CA TRP A 161 -12.32 2.82 -1.07
C TRP A 161 -12.24 1.28 -1.18
N ARG A 162 -11.65 0.59 -0.21
CA ARG A 162 -11.62 -0.89 -0.15
C ARG A 162 -13.00 -1.48 0.19
N ILE A 163 -13.73 -0.90 1.14
CA ILE A 163 -15.09 -1.34 1.51
C ILE A 163 -16.12 -1.03 0.41
N LEU A 164 -16.04 0.14 -0.24
CA LEU A 164 -16.99 0.53 -1.30
C LEU A 164 -16.85 -0.39 -2.52
N VAL A 165 -15.63 -0.78 -2.89
CA VAL A 165 -15.38 -1.74 -3.98
C VAL A 165 -15.90 -3.14 -3.62
N LEU A 166 -15.72 -3.61 -2.39
CA LEU A 166 -16.27 -4.90 -1.94
C LEU A 166 -17.81 -4.87 -1.83
N THR A 167 -18.40 -3.76 -1.40
CA THR A 167 -19.86 -3.59 -1.27
C THR A 167 -20.54 -3.50 -2.64
N LEU A 168 -19.93 -2.78 -3.60
CA LEU A 168 -20.42 -2.71 -4.98
C LEU A 168 -20.26 -4.04 -5.73
N ALA A 169 -19.25 -4.85 -5.40
CA ALA A 169 -19.08 -6.20 -5.94
C ALA A 169 -20.15 -7.17 -5.40
N MET A 170 -20.60 -7.01 -4.14
CA MET A 170 -21.68 -7.82 -3.56
C MET A 170 -23.09 -7.39 -4.04
N TYR A 171 -23.31 -6.11 -4.35
CA TYR A 171 -24.63 -5.60 -4.77
C TYR A 171 -24.99 -5.93 -6.24
N ARG A 172 -24.03 -6.36 -7.09
CA ARG A 172 -24.32 -6.79 -8.47
C ARG A 172 -24.81 -8.23 -8.61
N LYS A 173 -25.06 -8.95 -7.51
CA LYS A 173 -25.45 -10.37 -7.54
C LYS A 173 -26.65 -10.71 -6.67
N THR A 174 -27.67 -9.86 -6.66
CA THR A 174 -29.04 -10.32 -6.36
C THR A 174 -29.77 -10.53 -7.69
N PRO A 175 -30.13 -11.77 -8.06
CA PRO A 175 -31.17 -11.96 -9.06
C PRO A 175 -32.47 -11.44 -8.44
N THR A 176 -33.09 -10.47 -9.09
CA THR A 176 -34.50 -10.19 -8.90
C THR A 176 -35.28 -11.48 -9.15
N SER A 177 -35.85 -12.05 -8.08
CA SER A 177 -36.96 -13.00 -8.16
C SER A 177 -38.18 -12.34 -8.79
#